data_AF-A0A960X9N6-F1
#
_entry.id   AF-A0A960X9N6-F1
#
_cell.length_a   1.000
_cell.length_b   1.000
_cell.length_c   1.000
_cell.angle_alpha   90.00
_cell.angle_beta   90.00
_cell.angle_gamma   90.00
#
_symmetry.space_group_name_H-M   'P 1'
#
loop_
_entity.id
_entity.type
_entity.pdbx_description
1 polymer ?
#
loop_
_entity_poly.entity_id
_entity_poly.type
_entity_poly.pdbx_seq_one_letter_code
_entity_poly.pdbx_strand_id
1 'polypeptide(L)'
;MQIKVATRFRPFSHKPGAFCLVPGQEAVLQAFPVFSEVKTLTGKLIFKEPGRETLFQDLEKPYRPERLSFGNHKQQDVDKIRSRQDLSEILPIWWKLSTYYPSKGEPKPGSLLYDLIHETDRNALCDRFLKLYLAGMTPFFVPRSKDEEHHGFDKPPILPDEDPFLILTEGAKAIERMIVKEEAGVIHVLPHLPSDFHCGRLIDLPLPSGKISIEWTKHFLRRVIFTPYQAGEGEIRFPSDVKQYRVKAKGTSFCFDNFQA
;
A
#
# COMPACT_ATOMS: atom_id res chain seq x y z
N MET A 1 -24.39 -7.75 35.40
CA MET A 1 -23.91 -6.59 34.61
C MET A 1 -23.92 -7.00 33.14
N GLN A 2 -24.88 -6.50 32.37
CA GLN A 2 -25.05 -6.86 30.95
C GLN A 2 -24.54 -5.70 30.08
N ILE A 3 -23.51 -5.96 29.29
CA ILE A 3 -23.02 -5.02 28.28
C ILE A 3 -23.80 -5.29 26.99
N LYS A 4 -24.71 -4.37 26.64
CA LYS A 4 -25.33 -4.35 25.31
C LYS A 4 -24.29 -3.87 24.31
N VAL A 5 -23.89 -4.76 23.40
CA VAL A 5 -23.05 -4.42 22.25
C VAL A 5 -23.84 -3.43 21.38
N ALA A 6 -23.34 -2.19 21.29
CA ALA A 6 -23.89 -1.17 20.44
C ALA A 6 -23.96 -1.68 18.99
N THR A 7 -25.13 -1.54 18.39
CA THR A 7 -25.43 -1.81 16.99
C THR A 7 -24.37 -1.16 16.11
N ARG A 8 -23.69 -1.97 15.29
CA ARG A 8 -22.71 -1.50 14.30
C ARG A 8 -23.30 -0.35 13.50
N PHE A 9 -22.64 0.80 13.55
CA PHE A 9 -22.88 1.93 12.66
C PHE A 9 -22.73 1.43 11.21
N ARG A 10 -23.83 1.35 10.46
CA ARG A 10 -23.79 1.11 9.01
C ARG A 10 -23.76 2.48 8.34
N PRO A 11 -22.65 2.91 7.72
CA PRO A 11 -22.72 4.08 6.87
C PRO A 11 -23.56 3.69 5.64
N PHE A 12 -24.49 4.56 5.26
CA PHE A 12 -25.38 4.53 4.09
C PHE A 12 -26.77 3.87 4.27
N SER A 13 -27.80 4.71 4.08
CA SER A 13 -29.23 4.50 4.36
C SER A 13 -30.08 4.71 3.11
N HIS A 14 -29.68 4.17 1.96
CA HIS A 14 -30.50 4.31 0.76
C HIS A 14 -31.55 3.21 0.71
N LYS A 15 -32.83 3.58 0.89
CA LYS A 15 -33.95 2.71 0.57
C LYS A 15 -33.91 2.43 -0.95
N PRO A 16 -34.24 1.21 -1.42
CA PRO A 16 -34.41 0.93 -2.84
C PRO A 16 -35.23 2.03 -3.53
N GLY A 17 -34.75 2.53 -4.67
CA GLY A 17 -35.36 3.65 -5.38
C GLY A 17 -34.93 5.03 -4.89
N ALA A 18 -33.90 5.11 -4.02
CA ALA A 18 -33.24 6.37 -3.69
C ALA A 18 -32.71 7.04 -4.97
N PHE A 19 -32.78 8.37 -4.97
CA PHE A 19 -32.39 9.17 -6.12
C PHE A 19 -31.33 10.21 -5.75
N CYS A 20 -30.47 10.53 -6.71
CA CYS A 20 -29.55 11.66 -6.63
C CYS A 20 -29.55 12.44 -7.94
N LEU A 21 -29.28 13.75 -7.85
CA LEU A 21 -29.09 14.60 -9.03
C LEU A 21 -27.74 14.28 -9.67
N VAL A 22 -27.71 14.22 -11.01
CA VAL A 22 -26.46 14.06 -11.77
C VAL A 22 -25.82 15.44 -11.94
N PRO A 23 -24.62 15.70 -11.39
CA PRO A 23 -23.99 17.00 -11.49
C PRO A 23 -23.81 17.45 -12.96
N GLY A 24 -24.21 18.67 -13.27
CA GLY A 24 -24.10 19.24 -14.61
C GLY A 24 -25.13 18.74 -15.62
N GLN A 25 -26.16 17.98 -15.20
CA GLN A 25 -27.23 17.49 -16.07
C GLN A 25 -28.61 17.75 -15.47
N GLU A 26 -29.64 17.96 -16.31
CA GLU A 26 -31.05 18.00 -15.90
C GLU A 26 -31.62 16.57 -15.73
N ALA A 27 -30.89 15.75 -14.97
CA ALA A 27 -31.17 14.34 -14.82
C ALA A 27 -31.02 13.86 -13.37
N VAL A 28 -31.75 12.78 -13.06
CA VAL A 28 -31.80 12.11 -11.77
C VAL A 28 -31.39 10.66 -11.99
N LEU A 29 -30.41 10.19 -11.22
CA LEU A 29 -30.07 8.78 -11.10
C LEU A 29 -30.95 8.16 -10.00
N GLN A 30 -31.69 7.11 -10.33
CA GLN A 30 -32.46 6.31 -9.39
C GLN A 30 -31.84 4.91 -9.28
N ALA A 31 -31.45 4.53 -8.07
CA ALA A 31 -30.74 3.28 -7.81
C ALA A 31 -31.66 2.23 -7.16
N PHE A 32 -31.73 1.05 -7.78
CA PHE A 32 -32.38 -0.15 -7.24
C PHE A 32 -31.35 -1.26 -7.03
N PRO A 33 -31.63 -2.26 -6.18
CA PRO A 33 -30.70 -3.37 -5.94
C PRO A 33 -30.27 -4.14 -7.21
N VAL A 34 -31.13 -4.16 -8.23
CA VAL A 34 -30.99 -5.00 -9.43
C VAL A 34 -30.85 -4.19 -10.72
N PHE A 35 -30.91 -2.87 -10.67
CA PHE A 35 -30.69 -1.97 -11.82
C PHE A 35 -30.55 -0.52 -11.37
N SER A 36 -30.01 0.33 -12.24
CA SER A 36 -30.09 1.77 -12.10
C SER A 36 -30.76 2.37 -13.33
N GLU A 37 -31.43 3.49 -13.15
CA GLU A 37 -32.02 4.23 -14.25
C GLU A 37 -31.74 5.72 -14.10
N VAL A 38 -31.48 6.37 -15.21
CA VAL A 38 -31.34 7.83 -15.28
C VAL A 38 -32.55 8.39 -16.00
N LYS A 39 -33.22 9.33 -15.34
CA LYS A 39 -34.41 10.02 -15.85
C LYS A 39 -34.15 11.51 -15.96
N THR A 40 -34.84 12.21 -16.84
CA THR A 40 -34.95 13.67 -16.78
C THR A 40 -35.64 14.10 -15.48
N LEU A 41 -35.54 15.37 -15.12
CA LEU A 41 -36.32 15.95 -14.01
C LEU A 41 -37.85 15.80 -14.21
N THR A 42 -38.31 15.64 -15.45
CA THR A 42 -39.72 15.38 -15.80
C THR A 42 -40.10 13.90 -15.76
N GLY A 43 -39.17 13.01 -15.39
CA GLY A 43 -39.40 11.57 -15.27
C GLY A 43 -39.25 10.76 -16.55
N LYS A 44 -38.85 11.37 -17.67
CA LYS A 44 -38.57 10.65 -18.93
C LYS A 44 -37.31 9.82 -18.76
N LEU A 45 -37.41 8.50 -18.97
CA LEU A 45 -36.26 7.60 -18.94
C LEU A 45 -35.26 7.96 -20.04
N ILE A 46 -34.02 8.24 -19.66
CA ILE A 46 -32.90 8.49 -20.58
C ILE A 46 -32.21 7.17 -20.88
N PHE A 47 -31.82 6.43 -19.83
CA PHE A 47 -31.29 5.08 -19.98
C PHE A 47 -31.55 4.25 -18.72
N LYS A 48 -31.63 2.94 -18.93
CA LYS A 48 -31.73 1.94 -17.86
C LYS A 48 -30.58 0.96 -18.01
N GLU A 49 -29.74 0.90 -17.00
CA GLU A 49 -28.63 -0.04 -16.97
C GLU A 49 -29.08 -1.27 -16.19
N PRO A 50 -29.12 -2.47 -16.80
CA PRO A 50 -29.37 -3.68 -16.04
C PRO A 50 -28.30 -3.74 -14.96
N GLY A 51 -28.69 -4.11 -13.74
CA GLY A 51 -27.72 -4.30 -12.68
C GLY A 51 -26.77 -5.40 -13.13
N ARG A 52 -25.60 -5.00 -13.64
CA ARG A 52 -24.42 -5.83 -13.47
C ARG A 52 -24.43 -6.19 -12.01
N GLU A 53 -24.20 -7.46 -11.70
CA GLU A 53 -23.50 -7.76 -10.46
C GLU A 53 -22.25 -6.83 -10.47
N THR A 54 -22.17 -5.65 -9.85
CA THR A 54 -22.97 -5.08 -8.78
C THR A 54 -22.53 -3.63 -8.55
N LEU A 55 -23.42 -2.65 -8.59
CA LEU A 55 -23.11 -1.35 -7.98
C LEU A 55 -23.04 -1.48 -6.44
N PHE A 56 -23.76 -2.45 -5.87
CA PHE A 56 -23.66 -2.83 -4.45
C PHE A 56 -22.34 -3.56 -4.11
N GLN A 57 -21.91 -4.68 -4.73
CA GLN A 57 -20.56 -5.24 -4.50
C GLN A 57 -19.39 -4.45 -5.12
N ASP A 58 -19.57 -3.48 -6.01
CA ASP A 58 -18.45 -2.59 -6.38
C ASP A 58 -18.30 -1.41 -5.42
N LEU A 59 -19.36 -1.04 -4.68
CA LEU A 59 -19.28 -0.14 -3.51
C LEU A 59 -19.06 -0.90 -2.16
N GLU A 60 -19.39 -2.19 -2.07
CA GLU A 60 -19.22 -3.08 -0.91
C GLU A 60 -17.99 -3.99 -1.01
N LYS A 61 -17.35 -4.13 -2.17
CA LYS A 61 -15.92 -4.46 -2.15
C LYS A 61 -15.33 -3.25 -1.46
N PRO A 62 -14.86 -3.37 -0.19
CA PRO A 62 -14.15 -2.26 0.39
C PRO A 62 -13.10 -1.90 -0.66
N TYR A 63 -13.03 -0.62 -1.05
CA TYR A 63 -11.79 -0.11 -1.63
C TYR A 63 -10.70 -0.75 -0.79
N ARG A 64 -9.96 -1.70 -1.37
CA ARG A 64 -8.89 -2.37 -0.65
C ARG A 64 -7.78 -1.36 -0.83
N PRO A 65 -7.54 -0.47 0.16
CA PRO A 65 -6.39 0.41 0.04
C PRO A 65 -5.17 -0.46 -0.21
N GLU A 66 -4.20 0.12 -0.89
CA GLU A 66 -2.92 -0.53 -1.08
C GLU A 66 -2.46 -1.05 0.29
N ARG A 67 -2.05 -2.31 0.33
CA ARG A 67 -1.79 -3.01 1.59
C ARG A 67 -0.45 -3.70 1.53
N LEU A 68 0.38 -3.36 2.50
CA LEU A 68 1.62 -4.06 2.80
C LEU A 68 1.46 -4.92 4.06
N SER A 69 2.09 -6.08 4.07
CA SER A 69 2.24 -6.95 5.24
C SER A 69 3.50 -7.80 5.08
N PHE A 70 4.25 -7.98 6.16
CA PHE A 70 5.38 -8.91 6.24
C PHE A 70 5.02 -10.18 7.04
N GLY A 71 3.77 -10.65 6.90
CA GLY A 71 3.34 -11.93 7.48
C GLY A 71 3.22 -11.94 9.01
N ASN A 72 3.22 -10.78 9.65
CA ASN A 72 3.02 -10.68 11.09
C ASN A 72 1.54 -10.85 11.48
N HIS A 73 1.27 -11.75 12.44
CA HIS A 73 -0.06 -12.05 12.96
C HIS A 73 -0.30 -11.56 14.40
N LYS A 74 0.69 -10.90 15.01
CA LYS A 74 0.57 -10.34 16.36
C LYS A 74 -0.48 -9.22 16.35
N GLN A 75 -1.13 -9.04 17.50
CA GLN A 75 -2.00 -7.89 17.71
C GLN A 75 -1.17 -6.60 17.61
N GLN A 76 -1.66 -5.64 16.83
CA GLN A 76 -1.04 -4.32 16.71
C GLN A 76 -1.30 -3.52 18.00
N ASP A 77 -0.28 -3.46 18.84
CA ASP A 77 -0.24 -2.72 20.10
C ASP A 77 0.98 -1.80 20.04
N VAL A 78 0.74 -0.51 19.83
CA VAL A 78 1.77 0.50 19.53
C VAL A 78 2.82 0.59 20.63
N ASP A 79 2.42 0.45 21.89
CA ASP A 79 3.33 0.48 23.03
C ASP A 79 4.30 -0.72 22.99
N LYS A 80 3.79 -1.88 22.56
CA LYS A 80 4.61 -3.11 22.43
C LYS A 80 5.39 -3.18 21.14
N ILE A 81 4.98 -2.49 20.07
CA ILE A 81 5.73 -2.47 18.81
C ILE A 81 7.12 -1.87 19.06
N ARG A 82 7.18 -0.76 19.81
CA ARG A 82 8.44 -0.08 20.12
C ARG A 82 9.42 -0.97 20.88
N SER A 83 8.96 -1.71 21.89
CA SER A 83 9.82 -2.58 22.70
C SER A 83 10.24 -3.86 21.98
N ARG A 84 9.41 -4.38 21.07
CA ARG A 84 9.73 -5.58 20.28
C ARG A 84 10.72 -5.29 19.14
N GLN A 85 10.76 -4.04 18.66
CA GLN A 85 11.66 -3.63 17.56
C GLN A 85 11.50 -4.51 16.29
N ASP A 86 10.31 -5.09 16.10
CA ASP A 86 10.03 -6.00 15.00
C ASP A 86 9.66 -5.22 13.74
N LEU A 87 10.56 -5.18 12.77
CA LEU A 87 10.34 -4.47 11.50
C LEU A 87 9.13 -5.00 10.71
N SER A 88 8.76 -6.27 10.91
CA SER A 88 7.57 -6.83 10.27
C SER A 88 6.27 -6.22 10.82
N GLU A 89 6.31 -5.62 12.01
CA GLU A 89 5.22 -4.81 12.59
C GLU A 89 5.35 -3.33 12.21
N ILE A 90 6.58 -2.80 12.24
CA ILE A 90 6.87 -1.37 12.07
C ILE A 90 6.63 -0.91 10.62
N LEU A 91 7.25 -1.60 9.65
CA LEU A 91 7.31 -1.11 8.26
C LEU A 91 5.94 -1.02 7.58
N PRO A 92 4.98 -1.97 7.76
CA PRO A 92 3.65 -1.83 7.19
C PRO A 92 2.89 -0.61 7.70
N ILE A 93 3.07 -0.26 8.98
CA ILE A 93 2.43 0.93 9.59
C ILE A 93 3.07 2.20 9.05
N TRP A 94 4.40 2.26 9.04
CA TRP A 94 5.16 3.38 8.46
C TRP A 94 4.74 3.63 7.02
N TRP A 95 4.79 2.59 6.18
CA TRP A 95 4.40 2.68 4.78
C TRP A 95 2.95 3.14 4.63
N LYS A 96 2.03 2.68 5.48
CA LYS A 96 0.64 3.13 5.41
C LYS A 96 0.48 4.60 5.79
N LEU A 97 1.23 5.08 6.79
CA LEU A 97 1.18 6.47 7.24
C LEU A 97 1.67 7.46 6.19
N SER A 98 2.66 7.08 5.36
CA SER A 98 3.13 7.96 4.28
C SER A 98 2.02 8.30 3.28
N THR A 99 1.06 7.39 3.07
CA THR A 99 -0.10 7.63 2.18
C THR A 99 -1.06 8.70 2.72
N TYR A 100 -1.04 8.96 4.02
CA TYR A 100 -1.88 9.98 4.67
C TYR A 100 -1.16 11.32 4.82
N TYR A 101 0.18 11.30 4.94
CA TYR A 101 0.99 12.48 5.21
C TYR A 101 2.14 12.62 4.20
N PRO A 102 1.83 12.87 2.92
CA PRO A 102 2.86 13.06 1.90
C PRO A 102 3.65 14.34 2.16
N SER A 103 4.98 14.23 2.10
CA SER A 103 5.90 15.38 2.12
C SER A 103 6.67 15.45 0.80
N LYS A 104 7.14 16.67 0.46
CA LYS A 104 7.92 16.93 -0.75
C LYS A 104 9.29 17.44 -0.34
N GLY A 105 10.32 16.91 -0.98
CA GLY A 105 11.71 17.27 -0.73
C GLY A 105 12.60 16.07 -1.02
N GLU A 106 13.90 16.33 -1.01
CA GLU A 106 14.92 15.28 -1.11
C GLU A 106 15.78 15.36 0.15
N PRO A 107 15.98 14.23 0.86
CA PRO A 107 16.83 14.20 2.03
C PRO A 107 18.26 14.61 1.68
N LYS A 108 18.85 15.46 2.51
CA LYS A 108 20.24 15.92 2.35
C LYS A 108 21.24 14.96 3.01
N PRO A 109 22.47 14.88 2.49
CA PRO A 109 23.54 14.11 3.12
C PRO A 109 23.77 14.48 4.58
N GLY A 110 24.06 13.48 5.42
CA GLY A 110 24.40 13.69 6.84
C GLY A 110 23.32 13.29 7.84
N SER A 111 22.19 12.74 7.39
CA SER A 111 21.12 12.21 8.25
C SER A 111 20.99 10.69 8.18
N LEU A 112 20.33 10.08 9.17
CA LEU A 112 19.98 8.66 9.15
C LEU A 112 19.01 8.33 8.00
N LEU A 113 18.11 9.25 7.65
CA LEU A 113 17.23 9.11 6.50
C LEU A 113 18.03 9.02 5.20
N TYR A 114 19.00 9.91 5.01
CA TYR A 114 19.87 9.88 3.83
C TYR A 114 20.65 8.57 3.71
N ASP A 115 21.19 8.08 4.84
CA ASP A 115 21.89 6.80 4.88
C ASP A 115 20.97 5.64 4.47
N LEU A 116 19.72 5.61 4.96
CA LEU A 116 18.74 4.59 4.61
C LEU A 116 18.42 4.60 3.11
N ILE A 117 18.16 5.78 2.52
CA ILE A 117 17.70 5.85 1.13
C ILE A 117 18.78 5.48 0.10
N HIS A 118 20.06 5.59 0.48
CA HIS A 118 21.22 5.23 -0.33
C HIS A 118 21.84 3.88 0.06
N GLU A 119 21.25 3.16 1.03
CA GLU A 119 21.71 1.84 1.42
C GLU A 119 21.42 0.83 0.30
N THR A 120 22.47 0.14 -0.14
CA THR A 120 22.40 -0.89 -1.19
C THR A 120 22.63 -2.29 -0.65
N ASP A 121 23.22 -2.42 0.53
CA ASP A 121 23.40 -3.72 1.17
C ASP A 121 22.09 -4.16 1.84
N ARG A 122 21.49 -5.22 1.30
CA ARG A 122 20.26 -5.81 1.83
C ARG A 122 20.39 -6.24 3.29
N ASN A 123 21.59 -6.60 3.74
CA ASN A 123 21.81 -7.08 5.11
C ASN A 123 21.85 -5.91 6.10
N ALA A 124 22.24 -4.72 5.63
CA ALA A 124 22.29 -3.51 6.45
C ALA A 124 20.92 -2.80 6.52
N LEU A 125 20.03 -3.00 5.55
CA LEU A 125 18.73 -2.32 5.47
C LEU A 125 17.90 -2.43 6.76
N CYS A 126 17.80 -3.63 7.35
CA CYS A 126 17.04 -3.83 8.58
C CYS A 126 17.57 -2.93 9.72
N ASP A 127 18.88 -2.91 9.92
CA ASP A 127 19.53 -2.05 10.92
C ASP A 127 19.28 -0.56 10.62
N ARG A 128 19.40 -0.13 9.36
CA ARG A 128 19.12 1.26 8.96
C ARG A 128 17.68 1.68 9.23
N PHE A 129 16.71 0.84 8.87
CA PHE A 129 15.30 1.09 9.15
C PHE A 129 15.03 1.20 10.64
N LEU A 130 15.60 0.28 11.44
CA LEU A 130 15.38 0.28 12.87
C LEU A 130 16.00 1.52 13.54
N LYS A 131 17.24 1.88 13.17
CA LYS A 131 17.90 3.10 13.66
C LYS A 131 17.09 4.35 13.35
N LEU A 132 16.63 4.50 12.11
CA LEU A 132 15.80 5.64 11.72
C LEU A 132 14.45 5.66 12.43
N TYR A 133 13.80 4.51 12.62
CA TYR A 133 12.57 4.42 13.40
C TYR A 133 12.78 4.82 14.86
N LEU A 134 13.84 4.32 15.50
CA LEU A 134 14.15 4.62 16.90
C LEU A 134 14.49 6.10 17.09
N ALA A 135 15.39 6.64 16.27
CA ALA A 135 15.79 8.03 16.38
C ALA A 135 14.72 9.02 15.90
N GLY A 136 14.04 8.69 14.80
CA GLY A 136 13.26 9.61 13.98
C GLY A 136 11.76 9.56 14.17
N MET A 137 11.25 8.67 15.02
CA MET A 137 9.82 8.57 15.29
C MET A 137 9.55 8.40 16.78
N THR A 138 8.41 8.93 17.24
CA THR A 138 7.83 8.56 18.53
C THR A 138 7.30 7.13 18.50
N PRO A 139 6.96 6.51 19.65
CA PRO A 139 6.28 5.21 19.68
C PRO A 139 4.98 5.17 18.86
N PHE A 140 4.36 6.33 18.65
CA PHE A 140 3.13 6.51 17.86
C PHE A 140 3.39 6.91 16.40
N PHE A 141 4.60 6.66 15.88
CA PHE A 141 4.99 6.96 14.49
C PHE A 141 4.90 8.45 14.11
N VAL A 142 5.02 9.36 15.08
CA VAL A 142 5.11 10.80 14.80
C VAL A 142 6.56 11.12 14.45
N PRO A 143 6.87 11.65 13.25
CA PRO A 143 8.24 11.95 12.85
C PRO A 143 8.88 13.06 13.69
N ARG A 144 10.19 12.97 13.91
CA ARG A 144 11.00 13.91 14.69
C ARG A 144 12.35 14.15 14.02
N SER A 145 12.88 15.36 14.16
CA SER A 145 14.21 15.73 13.67
C SER A 145 15.36 15.44 14.64
N LYS A 146 15.04 14.98 15.85
CA LYS A 146 16.02 14.70 16.90
C LYS A 146 15.69 13.39 17.61
N ASP A 147 16.74 12.71 18.04
CA ASP A 147 16.66 11.56 18.94
C ASP A 147 16.39 12.03 20.37
N GLU A 148 15.12 12.28 20.68
CA GLU A 148 14.68 12.71 22.02
C GLU A 148 14.68 11.57 23.04
N GLU A 149 14.88 10.32 22.60
CA GLU A 149 14.95 9.14 23.47
C GLU A 149 16.40 8.74 23.79
N HIS A 150 17.38 9.49 23.28
CA HIS A 150 18.81 9.32 23.58
C HIS A 150 19.33 7.91 23.29
N HIS A 151 18.92 7.31 22.16
CA HIS A 151 19.43 6.01 21.68
C HIS A 151 20.92 6.06 21.30
N GLY A 152 21.51 7.26 21.17
CA GLY A 152 22.95 7.45 21.07
C GLY A 152 23.50 7.34 19.65
N PHE A 153 22.69 7.68 18.64
CA PHE A 153 23.13 7.66 17.25
C PHE A 153 23.94 8.91 16.88
N ASP A 154 24.98 8.74 16.07
CA ASP A 154 25.92 9.81 15.69
C ASP A 154 25.34 10.85 14.72
N LYS A 155 24.24 10.50 14.03
CA LYS A 155 23.58 11.34 13.04
C LYS A 155 22.15 11.64 13.48
N PRO A 156 21.62 12.85 13.18
CA PRO A 156 20.22 13.12 13.41
C PRO A 156 19.35 12.27 12.46
N PRO A 157 18.09 11.99 12.84
CA PRO A 157 17.13 11.32 11.96
C PRO A 157 17.02 11.96 10.58
N ILE A 158 16.96 13.27 10.57
CA ILE A 158 16.87 14.17 9.42
C ILE A 158 17.50 15.52 9.81
N LEU A 159 17.99 16.33 8.87
CA LEU A 159 18.63 17.60 9.23
C LEU A 159 17.61 18.60 9.82
N PRO A 160 18.06 19.55 10.69
CA PRO A 160 17.15 20.47 11.38
C PRO A 160 16.37 21.43 10.46
N ASP A 161 16.87 21.68 9.25
CA ASP A 161 16.26 22.56 8.25
C ASP A 161 15.35 21.80 7.25
N GLU A 162 15.17 20.49 7.42
CA GLU A 162 14.33 19.64 6.60
C GLU A 162 13.00 19.31 7.29
N ASP A 163 11.97 19.00 6.49
CA ASP A 163 10.66 18.58 7.00
C ASP A 163 10.73 17.14 7.58
N PRO A 164 10.46 16.92 8.89
CA PRO A 164 10.45 15.59 9.48
C PRO A 164 9.53 14.58 8.80
N PHE A 165 8.46 15.05 8.12
CA PHE A 165 7.57 14.15 7.37
C PHE A 165 8.22 13.50 6.15
N LEU A 166 9.40 13.97 5.72
CA LEU A 166 10.22 13.25 4.74
C LEU A 166 10.61 11.85 5.24
N ILE A 167 10.74 11.64 6.56
CA ILE A 167 11.00 10.30 7.11
C ILE A 167 9.87 9.33 6.72
N LEU A 168 8.60 9.76 6.78
CA LEU A 168 7.48 8.93 6.34
C LEU A 168 7.55 8.65 4.85
N THR A 169 7.69 9.70 4.05
CA THR A 169 7.58 9.60 2.58
C THR A 169 8.75 8.85 1.97
N GLU A 170 9.98 9.23 2.30
CA GLU A 170 11.19 8.64 1.73
C GLU A 170 11.51 7.28 2.36
N GLY A 171 11.17 7.09 3.64
CA GLY A 171 11.19 5.77 4.27
C GLY A 171 10.23 4.79 3.59
N ALA A 172 9.01 5.22 3.26
CA ALA A 172 8.06 4.39 2.52
C ALA A 172 8.56 4.05 1.11
N LYS A 173 9.19 4.99 0.40
CA LYS A 173 9.84 4.71 -0.88
C LYS A 173 10.99 3.70 -0.74
N ALA A 174 11.75 3.75 0.36
CA ALA A 174 12.76 2.72 0.63
C ALA A 174 12.13 1.34 0.88
N ILE A 175 11.01 1.28 1.62
CA ILE A 175 10.23 0.06 1.84
C ILE A 175 9.69 -0.51 0.52
N GLU A 176 9.20 0.34 -0.38
CA GLU A 176 8.73 -0.08 -1.70
C GLU A 176 9.90 -0.61 -2.54
N ARG A 177 11.02 0.13 -2.63
CA ARG A 177 12.17 -0.23 -3.46
C ARG A 177 12.77 -1.60 -3.14
N MET A 178 12.69 -2.08 -1.90
CA MET A 178 13.13 -3.44 -1.56
C MET A 178 12.17 -4.55 -2.05
N ILE A 179 10.89 -4.23 -2.24
CA ILE A 179 9.84 -5.15 -2.70
C ILE A 179 9.62 -5.07 -4.20
N VAL A 180 9.61 -3.87 -4.76
CA VAL A 180 9.39 -3.62 -6.19
C VAL A 180 9.98 -2.28 -6.61
N LYS A 181 10.52 -2.25 -7.82
CA LYS A 181 11.10 -1.04 -8.42
C LYS A 181 10.82 -1.02 -9.91
N GLU A 182 10.35 0.09 -10.45
CA GLU A 182 10.23 0.28 -11.90
C GLU A 182 11.30 1.28 -12.36
N GLU A 183 12.21 0.84 -13.24
CA GLU A 183 13.26 1.69 -13.82
C GLU A 183 13.37 1.44 -15.32
N ALA A 184 13.37 2.51 -16.10
CA ALA A 184 13.47 2.45 -17.56
C ALA A 184 12.46 1.47 -18.21
N GLY A 185 11.24 1.37 -17.66
CA GLY A 185 10.19 0.47 -18.15
C GLY A 185 10.34 -1.00 -17.73
N VAL A 186 11.32 -1.32 -16.87
CA VAL A 186 11.54 -2.66 -16.32
C VAL A 186 11.05 -2.71 -14.88
N ILE A 187 10.15 -3.64 -14.57
CA ILE A 187 9.64 -3.88 -13.21
C ILE A 187 10.49 -4.98 -12.57
N HIS A 188 11.23 -4.63 -11.53
CA HIS A 188 12.00 -5.57 -10.72
C HIS A 188 11.18 -6.00 -9.50
N VAL A 189 11.00 -7.31 -9.32
CA VAL A 189 10.22 -7.90 -8.22
C VAL A 189 11.17 -8.48 -7.16
N LEU A 190 10.94 -8.13 -5.89
CA LEU A 190 11.78 -8.43 -4.72
C LEU A 190 13.29 -8.20 -4.95
N PRO A 191 13.71 -7.05 -5.54
CA PRO A 191 15.10 -6.87 -5.94
C PRO A 191 16.08 -6.86 -4.76
N HIS A 192 15.65 -6.37 -3.60
CA HIS A 192 16.51 -6.15 -2.43
C HIS A 192 15.84 -6.51 -1.11
N LEU A 193 14.87 -7.44 -1.12
CA LEU A 193 14.15 -7.81 0.11
C LEU A 193 15.10 -8.49 1.12
N PRO A 194 15.25 -7.96 2.35
CA PRO A 194 16.05 -8.61 3.39
C PRO A 194 15.53 -9.99 3.76
N SER A 195 16.44 -10.88 4.20
CA SER A 195 16.09 -12.25 4.59
C SER A 195 15.13 -12.29 5.78
N ASP A 196 15.15 -11.30 6.69
CA ASP A 196 14.25 -11.22 7.84
C ASP A 196 12.76 -11.26 7.45
N PHE A 197 12.42 -10.86 6.22
CA PHE A 197 11.05 -10.88 5.70
C PHE A 197 10.72 -12.20 5.01
N HIS A 198 10.62 -13.26 5.80
CA HIS A 198 10.32 -14.62 5.35
C HIS A 198 9.04 -14.75 4.50
N CYS A 199 8.02 -13.94 4.78
CA CYS A 199 6.75 -13.94 4.05
C CYS A 199 6.12 -12.56 4.04
N GLY A 200 5.21 -12.33 3.08
CA GLY A 200 4.52 -11.07 2.99
C GLY A 200 3.65 -10.94 1.76
N ARG A 201 2.92 -9.82 1.73
CA ARG A 201 2.02 -9.44 0.65
C ARG A 201 2.08 -7.93 0.45
N LEU A 202 2.19 -7.53 -0.81
CA LEU A 202 1.94 -6.18 -1.28
C LEU A 202 0.75 -6.25 -2.23
N ILE A 203 -0.28 -5.45 -1.98
CA ILE A 203 -1.52 -5.48 -2.75
C ILE A 203 -1.73 -4.12 -3.42
N ASP A 204 -1.97 -4.18 -4.73
CA ASP A 204 -2.39 -3.08 -5.60
C ASP A 204 -1.50 -1.83 -5.55
N LEU A 205 -0.18 -2.00 -5.41
CA LEU A 205 0.75 -0.88 -5.46
C LEU A 205 0.70 -0.24 -6.86
N PRO A 206 0.43 1.07 -6.97
CA PRO A 206 0.52 1.80 -8.23
C PRO A 206 1.98 1.98 -8.64
N LEU A 207 2.25 1.68 -9.90
CA LEU A 207 3.51 1.93 -10.60
C LEU A 207 3.22 2.83 -11.82
N PRO A 208 4.23 3.48 -12.43
CA PRO A 208 4.06 4.22 -13.68
C PRO A 208 3.36 3.41 -14.79
N SER A 209 3.74 2.13 -14.94
CA SER A 209 3.21 1.24 -15.99
C SER A 209 1.85 0.59 -15.68
N GLY A 210 1.44 0.55 -14.40
CA GLY A 210 0.25 -0.21 -14.00
C GLY A 210 0.10 -0.37 -12.49
N LYS A 211 -0.58 -1.44 -12.07
CA LYS A 211 -0.70 -1.84 -10.66
C LYS A 211 -0.09 -3.22 -10.47
N ILE A 212 0.61 -3.42 -9.35
CA ILE A 212 1.21 -4.70 -9.01
C ILE A 212 0.77 -5.21 -7.63
N SER A 213 0.49 -6.50 -7.56
CA SER A 213 0.33 -7.24 -6.31
C SER A 213 1.37 -8.37 -6.26
N ILE A 214 2.00 -8.56 -5.11
CA ILE A 214 3.08 -9.53 -4.90
C ILE A 214 2.76 -10.32 -3.62
N GLU A 215 2.93 -11.63 -3.66
CA GLU A 215 2.87 -12.52 -2.51
C GLU A 215 4.11 -13.42 -2.48
N TRP A 216 4.74 -13.52 -1.32
CA TRP A 216 5.88 -14.39 -1.09
C TRP A 216 5.79 -15.11 0.25
N THR A 217 6.41 -16.29 0.34
CA THR A 217 6.47 -17.09 1.57
C THR A 217 7.74 -17.93 1.57
N LYS A 218 8.32 -18.15 2.76
CA LYS A 218 9.58 -18.89 2.91
C LYS A 218 10.68 -18.33 1.98
N HIS A 219 10.77 -17.00 1.89
CA HIS A 219 11.66 -16.22 1.01
C HIS A 219 11.44 -16.40 -0.50
N PHE A 220 10.36 -17.08 -0.91
CA PHE A 220 10.14 -17.42 -2.30
C PHE A 220 8.85 -16.81 -2.85
N LEU A 221 8.89 -16.36 -4.09
CA LEU A 221 7.72 -15.80 -4.79
C LEU A 221 6.62 -16.86 -4.92
N ARG A 222 5.38 -16.46 -4.63
CA ARG A 222 4.19 -17.31 -4.78
C ARG A 222 3.28 -16.82 -5.88
N ARG A 223 3.09 -15.51 -5.95
CA ARG A 223 2.20 -14.89 -6.92
C ARG A 223 2.63 -13.47 -7.21
N VAL A 224 2.58 -13.09 -8.48
CA VAL A 224 2.64 -11.71 -8.93
C VAL A 224 1.44 -11.46 -9.83
N ILE A 225 0.70 -10.39 -9.59
CA ILE A 225 -0.39 -9.95 -10.44
C ILE A 225 -0.05 -8.55 -10.92
N PHE A 226 0.04 -8.36 -12.24
CA PHE A 226 0.28 -7.07 -12.85
C PHE A 226 -0.93 -6.67 -13.70
N THR A 227 -1.42 -5.46 -13.52
CA THR A 227 -2.52 -4.88 -14.29
C THR A 227 -2.01 -3.60 -14.97
N PRO A 228 -1.63 -3.65 -16.25
CA PRO A 228 -1.14 -2.48 -16.97
C PRO A 228 -2.24 -1.41 -17.11
N TYR A 229 -1.84 -0.13 -17.12
CA TYR A 229 -2.76 0.97 -17.42
C TYR A 229 -3.01 1.14 -18.91
N GLN A 230 -2.03 0.76 -19.75
CA GLN A 230 -2.07 0.92 -21.19
C GLN A 230 -1.56 -0.35 -21.86
N ALA A 231 -2.04 -0.61 -23.08
CA ALA A 231 -1.49 -1.69 -23.89
C ALA A 231 -0.08 -1.32 -24.35
N GLY A 232 0.86 -2.25 -24.22
CA GLY A 232 2.25 -2.03 -24.59
C GLY A 232 3.12 -3.23 -24.25
N GLU A 233 4.39 -3.13 -24.64
CA GLU A 233 5.43 -4.07 -24.23
C GLU A 233 6.05 -3.60 -22.90
N GLY A 234 6.42 -4.55 -22.05
CA GLY A 234 7.05 -4.29 -20.78
C GLY A 234 7.83 -5.50 -20.29
N GLU A 235 8.82 -5.27 -19.44
CA GLU A 235 9.68 -6.31 -18.89
C GLU A 235 9.43 -6.44 -17.38
N ILE A 236 9.22 -7.66 -16.90
CA ILE A 236 9.16 -7.97 -15.47
C ILE A 236 10.31 -8.91 -15.14
N ARG A 237 11.21 -8.48 -14.24
CA ARG A 237 12.34 -9.26 -13.74
C ARG A 237 12.02 -9.83 -12.37
N PHE A 238 12.09 -11.16 -12.28
CA PHE A 238 11.98 -11.89 -11.02
C PHE A 238 13.37 -12.11 -10.39
N PRO A 239 13.42 -12.46 -9.09
CA PRO A 239 14.65 -12.89 -8.43
C PRO A 239 15.36 -14.02 -9.19
N SER A 240 16.69 -14.05 -9.11
CA SER A 240 17.53 -14.98 -9.89
C SER A 240 17.32 -16.46 -9.56
N ASP A 241 16.77 -16.76 -8.40
CA ASP A 241 16.40 -18.11 -7.99
C ASP A 241 15.11 -18.59 -8.68
N VAL A 242 14.31 -17.72 -9.31
CA VAL A 242 13.14 -18.13 -10.10
C VAL A 242 13.60 -18.67 -11.46
N LYS A 243 13.42 -19.97 -11.69
CA LYS A 243 13.72 -20.63 -12.98
C LYS A 243 12.51 -20.82 -13.88
N GLN A 244 11.35 -21.05 -13.28
CA GLN A 244 10.11 -21.29 -14.01
C GLN A 244 8.92 -20.66 -13.31
N TYR A 245 7.91 -20.30 -14.09
CA TYR A 245 6.64 -19.78 -13.63
C TYR A 245 5.57 -20.04 -14.68
N ARG A 246 4.30 -20.00 -14.26
CA ARG A 246 3.14 -20.04 -15.14
C ARG A 246 2.53 -18.66 -15.27
N VAL A 247 2.15 -18.30 -16.49
CA VAL A 247 1.42 -17.05 -16.78
C VAL A 247 -0.02 -17.36 -17.13
N LYS A 248 -0.95 -16.57 -16.60
CA LYS A 248 -2.38 -16.60 -16.91
C LYS A 248 -2.86 -15.18 -17.15
N ALA A 249 -3.55 -14.94 -18.26
CA ALA A 249 -4.29 -13.69 -18.47
C ALA A 249 -5.68 -13.81 -17.85
N LYS A 250 -6.12 -12.78 -17.12
CA LYS A 250 -7.49 -12.67 -16.59
C LYS A 250 -8.00 -11.24 -16.82
N GLY A 251 -8.76 -11.06 -17.90
CA GLY A 251 -9.15 -9.72 -18.34
C GLY A 251 -7.90 -8.94 -18.78
N THR A 252 -7.69 -7.76 -18.20
CA THR A 252 -6.51 -6.93 -18.44
C THR A 252 -5.32 -7.29 -17.57
N SER A 253 -5.47 -8.17 -16.58
CA SER A 253 -4.40 -8.52 -15.64
C SER A 253 -3.62 -9.76 -16.07
N PHE A 254 -2.32 -9.74 -15.83
CA PHE A 254 -1.42 -10.89 -15.95
C PHE A 254 -1.12 -11.44 -14.56
N CYS A 255 -1.35 -12.74 -14.37
CA CYS A 255 -1.04 -13.46 -13.15
C CYS A 255 0.12 -14.42 -13.41
N PHE A 256 1.22 -14.20 -12.70
CA PHE A 256 2.39 -15.07 -12.63
C PHE A 256 2.27 -15.90 -11.35
N ASP A 257 2.21 -17.22 -11.48
CA ASP A 257 2.11 -18.15 -10.35
C ASP A 257 2.92 -19.42 -10.59
N ASN A 258 2.84 -20.39 -9.67
CA ASN A 258 3.56 -21.66 -9.74
C ASN A 258 5.07 -21.48 -9.97
N PHE A 259 5.67 -20.48 -9.31
CA PHE A 259 7.11 -20.25 -9.35
C PHE A 259 7.86 -21.51 -8.88
N GLN A 260 8.97 -21.82 -9.55
CA GLN A 260 9.89 -22.91 -9.20
C GLN A 260 11.33 -22.42 -9.22
N ALA A 261 12.12 -22.95 -8.29
CA ALA A 261 13.52 -22.58 -8.08
C ALA A 261 14.52 -23.38 -8.91
#